data_AF-A0A7Y2AK98-F1
#
_entry.id   AF-A0A7Y2AK98-F1
#
_cell.length_a   1.000
_cell.length_b   1.000
_cell.length_c   1.000
_cell.angle_alpha   90.00
_cell.angle_beta   90.00
_cell.angle_gamma   90.00
#
_symmetry.space_group_name_H-M   'P 1'
#
loop_
_entity.id
_entity.type
_entity.pdbx_description
1 polymer ?
#
loop_
_entity_poly.entity_id
_entity_poly.type
_entity_poly.pdbx_seq_one_letter_code
_entity_poly.pdbx_strand_id
1 'polypeptide(L)'
;MHAELLETLKSLHLQLESIDDLDETEVELLQKSVTEIQETLEEKDVDSASLAKRFHEATESFRESHPVLTRTAGQFADMLSQMGI
;
A
#
# COMPACT_ATOMS: atom_id res chain seq x y z
N MET A 1 5.37 -15.05 -4.23
CA MET A 1 4.12 -14.53 -3.65
C MET A 1 4.37 -13.63 -2.43
N HIS A 2 4.68 -14.12 -1.23
CA HIS A 2 4.91 -13.20 -0.08
C HIS A 2 6.09 -12.24 -0.27
N ALA A 3 7.20 -12.70 -0.88
CA ALA A 3 8.36 -11.86 -1.17
C ALA A 3 8.06 -10.74 -2.18
N GLU A 4 7.25 -11.00 -3.20
CA GLU A 4 6.90 -10.02 -4.23
C GLU A 4 5.97 -8.93 -3.68
N LEU A 5 5.11 -9.29 -2.72
CA LEU A 5 4.30 -8.35 -1.95
C LEU A 5 5.16 -7.39 -1.14
N LEU A 6 6.15 -7.94 -0.42
CA LEU A 6 7.12 -7.16 0.34
C LEU A 6 7.96 -6.26 -0.56
N GLU A 7 8.34 -6.71 -1.76
CA GLU A 7 9.06 -5.88 -2.74
C GLU A 7 8.20 -4.74 -3.27
N THR A 8 6.93 -5.01 -3.59
CA THR A 8 5.99 -3.99 -4.08
C THR A 8 5.70 -2.95 -3.01
N LEU A 9 5.52 -3.41 -1.77
CA LEU A 9 5.33 -2.57 -0.59
C LEU A 9 6.57 -1.70 -0.31
N LYS A 10 7.77 -2.27 -0.42
CA LYS A 10 9.03 -1.52 -0.29
C LYS A 10 9.20 -0.50 -1.40
N SER A 11 8.83 -0.85 -2.64
CA SER A 11 8.84 0.09 -3.75
C SER A 11 7.88 1.25 -3.52
N LEU A 12 6.74 1.00 -2.90
CA LEU A 12 5.77 2.02 -2.54
C LEU A 12 6.29 2.94 -1.43
N HIS A 13 6.95 2.38 -0.41
CA HIS A 13 7.60 3.14 0.65
C HIS A 13 8.70 4.07 0.10
N LEU A 14 9.56 3.56 -0.79
CA LEU A 14 10.61 4.36 -1.44
C LEU A 14 10.03 5.46 -2.34
N GLN A 15 8.90 5.20 -2.99
CA GLN A 15 8.20 6.22 -3.77
C GLN A 15 7.62 7.31 -2.88
N LEU A 16 7.03 6.95 -1.74
CA LEU A 16 6.56 7.92 -0.74
C LEU A 16 7.71 8.79 -0.20
N GLU A 17 8.86 8.20 0.13
CA GLU A 17 10.05 8.96 0.56
C GLU A 17 10.63 9.87 -0.53
N SER A 18 10.41 9.54 -1.81
CA SER A 18 10.92 10.33 -2.95
C SER A 18 9.96 11.43 -3.40
N ILE A 19 8.72 11.45 -2.89
CA ILE A 19 7.73 12.46 -3.26
C ILE A 19 7.92 13.66 -2.33
N ASP A 20 8.55 14.70 -2.87
CA ASP A 20 8.82 15.99 -2.19
C ASP A 20 7.54 16.84 -2.00
N ASP A 21 6.45 16.49 -2.67
CA ASP A 21 5.20 17.27 -2.77
C ASP A 21 4.04 16.71 -1.92
N LEU A 22 4.28 15.62 -1.18
CA LEU A 22 3.28 15.07 -0.24
C LEU A 22 3.43 15.76 1.11
N ASP A 23 2.31 16.24 1.66
CA ASP A 23 2.25 16.69 3.05
C ASP A 23 2.80 15.59 3.97
N GLU A 24 3.71 15.96 4.88
CA GLU A 24 4.35 15.03 5.83
C GLU A 24 3.29 14.17 6.57
N THR A 25 2.12 14.75 6.83
CA THR A 25 0.98 14.06 7.45
C THR A 25 0.37 12.97 6.55
N GLU A 26 0.26 13.22 5.24
CA GLU A 26 -0.27 12.25 4.27
C GLU A 26 0.71 11.09 4.09
N VAL A 27 2.02 11.39 4.02
CA VAL A 27 3.09 10.38 3.96
C VAL A 27 3.06 9.48 5.19
N GLU A 28 2.98 10.06 6.39
CA GLU A 28 2.93 9.29 7.64
C GLU A 28 1.70 8.37 7.69
N LEU A 29 0.54 8.84 7.24
CA LEU A 29 -0.71 8.08 7.24
C LEU A 29 -0.64 6.90 6.26
N LEU A 30 -0.04 7.12 5.09
CA LEU A 30 0.25 6.09 4.10
C LEU A 30 1.26 5.08 4.61
N GLN A 31 2.39 5.52 5.19
CA GLN A 31 3.41 4.64 5.76
C GLN A 31 2.87 3.79 6.91
N LYS A 32 2.04 4.39 7.77
CA LYS A 32 1.39 3.68 8.87
C LYS A 32 0.42 2.63 8.34
N SER A 33 -0.40 2.98 7.35
CA SER A 33 -1.31 2.03 6.69
C SER A 33 -0.54 0.87 6.06
N VAL A 34 0.56 1.16 5.36
CA VAL A 34 1.46 0.17 4.78
C VAL A 34 2.05 -0.77 5.84
N THR A 35 2.52 -0.21 6.95
CA THR A 35 3.13 -0.97 8.05
C THR A 35 2.10 -1.86 8.75
N GLU A 36 0.90 -1.31 9.03
CA GLU A 36 -0.20 -2.08 9.61
C GLU A 36 -0.58 -3.26 8.72
N ILE A 37 -0.63 -3.08 7.40
CA ILE A 37 -0.89 -4.17 6.45
C ILE A 37 0.21 -5.23 6.49
N GLN A 38 1.46 -4.79 6.63
CA GLN A 38 2.64 -5.66 6.68
C GLN A 38 2.64 -6.54 7.94
N GLU A 39 2.42 -5.93 9.11
CA GLU A 39 2.30 -6.64 10.39
C GLU A 39 1.09 -7.59 10.37
N THR A 40 -0.01 -7.14 9.77
CA THR A 40 -1.24 -7.92 9.69
C THR A 40 -1.14 -9.10 8.72
N LEU A 41 -0.34 -9.01 7.65
CA LEU A 41 -0.05 -10.15 6.76
C LEU A 41 0.72 -11.27 7.48
N GLU A 42 1.52 -10.92 8.49
CA GLU A 42 2.21 -11.90 9.33
C GLU A 42 1.24 -12.60 10.30
N GLU A 43 0.15 -11.93 10.68
CA GLU A 43 -0.96 -12.49 11.46
C GLU A 43 -2.00 -13.18 10.55
N LYS A 44 -1.98 -14.51 10.51
CA LYS A 44 -2.79 -15.38 9.62
C LYS A 44 -4.33 -15.22 9.65
N ASP A 45 -4.91 -14.32 10.44
CA ASP A 45 -6.34 -14.27 10.77
C ASP A 45 -7.05 -12.98 10.36
N VAL A 46 -6.46 -12.14 9.50
CA VAL A 46 -7.07 -10.85 9.11
C VAL A 46 -7.43 -10.77 7.63
N ASP A 47 -8.60 -10.16 7.37
CA ASP A 47 -9.13 -9.76 6.06
C ASP A 47 -8.16 -8.86 5.28
N SER A 48 -7.14 -9.48 4.71
CA SER A 48 -6.13 -8.87 3.85
C SER A 48 -6.77 -8.12 2.68
N ALA A 49 -7.92 -8.61 2.20
CA ALA A 49 -8.74 -7.95 1.17
C ALA A 49 -9.36 -6.62 1.63
N SER A 50 -9.81 -6.52 2.88
CA SER A 50 -10.40 -5.29 3.44
C SER A 50 -9.34 -4.21 3.63
N LEU A 51 -8.14 -4.63 4.06
CA LEU A 51 -6.97 -3.77 4.18
C LEU A 51 -6.44 -3.28 2.83
N ALA A 52 -6.32 -4.19 1.86
CA ALA A 52 -5.98 -3.86 0.47
C ALA A 52 -6.91 -2.80 -0.11
N LYS A 53 -8.22 -2.94 0.15
CA LYS A 53 -9.24 -2.01 -0.32
C LYS A 53 -9.09 -0.63 0.30
N ARG A 54 -8.97 -0.55 1.63
CA ARG A 54 -8.76 0.73 2.34
C ARG A 54 -7.51 1.45 1.87
N PHE A 55 -6.44 0.70 1.66
CA PHE A 55 -5.20 1.23 1.13
C PHE A 55 -5.35 1.76 -0.31
N HIS A 56 -6.02 0.99 -1.17
CA HIS A 56 -6.32 1.42 -2.53
C HIS A 56 -7.15 2.71 -2.54
N GLU A 57 -8.21 2.77 -1.72
CA GLU A 57 -9.06 3.95 -1.55
C GLU A 57 -8.28 5.18 -1.05
N ALA A 58 -7.32 5.00 -0.14
CA ALA A 58 -6.44 6.09 0.28
C ALA A 58 -5.53 6.57 -0.86
N THR A 59 -5.03 5.64 -1.69
CA THR A 59 -4.13 5.97 -2.82
C THR A 59 -4.85 6.53 -4.05
N GLU A 60 -6.17 6.37 -4.14
CA GLU A 60 -7.03 6.94 -5.18
C GLU A 60 -7.00 8.47 -5.19
N SER A 61 -6.95 9.09 -4.01
CA SER A 61 -6.86 10.55 -3.87
C SER A 61 -5.60 11.14 -4.53
N PHE A 62 -4.53 10.34 -4.62
CA PHE A 62 -3.27 10.72 -5.24
C PHE A 62 -3.17 10.31 -6.71
N ARG A 63 -4.24 9.77 -7.32
CA ARG A 63 -4.23 9.31 -8.72
C ARG A 63 -3.86 10.41 -9.71
N GLU A 64 -4.30 11.64 -9.44
CA GLU A 64 -4.05 12.79 -10.31
C GLU A 64 -2.63 13.35 -10.13
N SER A 65 -2.15 13.45 -8.88
CA SER A 65 -0.83 14.02 -8.56
C SER A 65 0.32 13.00 -8.69
N HIS A 66 0.08 11.74 -8.36
CA HIS A 66 1.08 10.67 -8.26
C HIS A 66 0.59 9.35 -8.90
N PRO A 67 0.42 9.32 -10.24
CA PRO A 67 -0.10 8.14 -10.93
C PRO A 67 0.77 6.89 -10.77
N VAL A 68 2.08 7.04 -10.53
CA VAL A 68 3.01 5.93 -10.29
C VAL A 68 2.77 5.29 -8.91
N LEU A 69 2.49 6.11 -7.90
CA LEU A 69 2.14 5.67 -6.55
C LEU A 69 0.85 4.84 -6.59
N THR A 70 -0.22 5.39 -7.17
CA THR A 70 -1.53 4.71 -7.26
C THR A 70 -1.45 3.42 -8.07
N ARG A 71 -0.60 3.36 -9.11
CA ARG A 71 -0.37 2.13 -9.87
C ARG A 71 0.29 1.05 -9.03
N THR A 72 1.34 1.41 -8.29
CA THR A 72 2.04 0.49 -7.39
C THR A 72 1.11 0.02 -6.27
N ALA A 73 0.27 0.92 -5.75
CA ALA A 73 -0.72 0.62 -4.73
C ALA A 73 -1.82 -0.32 -5.22
N GLY A 74 -2.32 -0.12 -6.44
CA GLY A 74 -3.28 -1.02 -7.06
C GLY A 74 -2.69 -2.41 -7.31
N GLN A 75 -1.43 -2.49 -7.73
CA GLN A 75 -0.74 -3.76 -7.93
C GLN A 75 -0.52 -4.50 -6.60
N PHE A 76 -0.19 -3.77 -5.53
CA PHE A 76 -0.12 -4.32 -4.18
C PHE A 76 -1.49 -4.83 -3.69
N ALA A 77 -2.56 -4.03 -3.88
CA ALA A 77 -3.90 -4.42 -3.49
C ALA A 77 -4.41 -5.66 -4.25
N ASP A 78 -4.10 -5.78 -5.54
CA ASP A 78 -4.42 -6.95 -6.37
C ASP A 78 -3.70 -8.21 -5.86
N MET A 79 -2.41 -8.10 -5.52
CA MET A 79 -1.63 -9.19 -4.93
C MET A 79 -2.17 -9.64 -3.56
N LEU A 80 -2.61 -8.70 -2.73
CA LEU A 80 -3.28 -9.01 -1.45
C LEU A 80 -4.60 -9.73 -1.66
N SER A 81 -5.43 -9.25 -2.60
CA SER A 81 -6.68 -9.90 -2.97
C SER A 81 -6.46 -11.30 -3.54
N GLN A 82 -5.32 -11.56 -4.19
CA GLN A 82 -5.00 -12.88 -4.73
C GLN A 82 -4.57 -13.87 -3.63
N MET A 83 -4.09 -13.38 -2.48
CA MET A 83 -3.76 -14.19 -1.30
C MET A 83 -4.96 -14.47 -0.39
N GLY A 84 -5.95 -13.57 -0.37
CA GLY A 84 -7.21 -13.73 0.35
C GLY A 84 -8.37 -14.04 -0.60
N ILE A 85 -8.68 -15.34 -0.74
CA ILE A 85 -10.02 -15.80 -1.16
C ILE A 85 -11.11 -15.22 -0.28
#